data_AF-A0AAW7HV05-F1
#
_entry.id   AF-A0AAW7HV05-F1
#
_cell.length_a   1.000
_cell.length_b   1.000
_cell.length_c   1.000
_cell.angle_alpha   90.00
_cell.angle_beta   90.00
_cell.angle_gamma   90.00
#
_symmetry.space_group_name_H-M   'P 1'
#
loop_
_entity.id
_entity.type
_entity.pdbx_description
1 polymer ?
#
loop_
_entity_poly.entity_id
_entity_poly.type
_entity_poly.pdbx_seq_one_letter_code
_entity_poly.pdbx_strand_id
1 'polypeptide(L)'
;MSIQAFDVQSLTPELQHRLTCFETNKAAYVDLQNKLVEVTQENQRLLQKAAEFERQADRTDASWRRLAGTGEIDQAKVNEEIERAEKLRKEAQAMRATVEARAGLENNLIMRLAEARRNLSNEPLTLNNEYWKSQLAKMLAREGLREELMQIFVLSRAICLRDLKINEGLLRHCNGSREREAKKNELVWMEFGKELEKLFDGAEKDTVPPALATVPSALSNEVAVNSPATLHKLKTLNAKS
;
A
#
# COMPACT_ATOMS: atom_id res chain seq x y z
N MET A 1 -10.15 -10.51 -0.07
CA MET A 1 -10.56 -9.43 -0.99
C MET A 1 -10.98 -10.08 -2.30
N SER A 2 -12.25 -9.97 -2.66
CA SER A 2 -12.74 -10.48 -3.95
C SER A 2 -12.09 -9.67 -5.06
N ILE A 3 -11.34 -10.32 -5.94
CA ILE A 3 -10.84 -9.72 -7.18
C ILE A 3 -12.09 -9.52 -8.04
N GLN A 4 -12.67 -8.33 -8.03
CA GLN A 4 -13.66 -7.99 -9.05
C GLN A 4 -12.93 -8.07 -10.39
N ALA A 5 -13.35 -9.01 -11.23
CA ALA A 5 -12.88 -9.11 -12.60
C ALA A 5 -13.37 -7.87 -13.34
N PHE A 6 -12.52 -6.86 -13.43
CA PHE A 6 -12.79 -5.68 -14.23
C PHE A 6 -12.86 -6.08 -15.69
N ASP A 7 -13.91 -5.69 -16.39
CA ASP A 7 -13.95 -5.80 -17.85
C ASP A 7 -13.06 -4.71 -18.45
N VAL A 8 -11.75 -5.00 -18.50
CA VAL A 8 -10.70 -4.10 -19.00
C VAL A 8 -10.95 -3.72 -20.47
N GLN A 9 -11.70 -4.53 -21.22
CA GLN A 9 -12.06 -4.25 -22.62
C GLN A 9 -13.11 -3.15 -22.76
N SER A 10 -13.82 -2.81 -21.67
CA SER A 10 -14.83 -1.75 -21.64
C SER A 10 -14.27 -0.36 -21.29
N LEU A 11 -12.95 -0.27 -21.05
CA LEU A 11 -12.24 0.97 -20.76
C LEU A 11 -11.92 1.75 -22.04
N THR A 12 -11.67 3.06 -21.92
CA THR A 12 -11.15 3.82 -23.06
C THR A 12 -9.72 3.34 -23.40
N PRO A 13 -9.29 3.39 -24.67
CA PRO A 13 -7.94 2.98 -25.06
C PRO A 13 -6.85 3.68 -24.26
N GLU A 14 -7.02 4.96 -23.95
CA GLU A 14 -6.08 5.75 -23.15
C GLU A 14 -5.97 5.22 -21.72
N LEU A 15 -7.11 4.90 -21.09
CA LEU A 15 -7.15 4.37 -19.72
C LEU A 15 -6.58 2.95 -19.67
N GLN A 16 -6.87 2.12 -20.68
CA GLN A 16 -6.31 0.77 -20.80
C GLN A 16 -4.79 0.81 -20.95
N HIS A 17 -4.25 1.72 -21.78
CA HIS A 17 -2.81 1.89 -21.95
C HIS A 17 -2.14 2.31 -20.62
N ARG A 18 -2.67 3.32 -19.95
CA ARG A 18 -2.11 3.78 -18.66
C ARG A 18 -2.20 2.72 -17.57
N LEU A 19 -3.29 1.95 -17.52
CA LEU A 19 -3.41 0.80 -16.61
C LEU A 19 -2.34 -0.26 -16.89
N THR A 20 -2.07 -0.56 -18.16
CA THR A 20 -1.03 -1.51 -18.56
C THR A 20 0.36 -1.04 -18.12
N CYS A 21 0.66 0.25 -18.31
CA CYS A 21 1.90 0.86 -17.81
C CYS A 21 2.00 0.78 -16.29
N PHE A 22 0.90 1.07 -15.57
CA PHE A 22 0.83 0.97 -14.13
C PHE A 22 1.08 -0.47 -13.64
N GLU A 23 0.43 -1.47 -14.21
CA GLU A 23 0.62 -2.88 -13.83
C GLU A 23 2.04 -3.37 -14.12
N THR A 24 2.67 -2.90 -15.21
CA THR A 24 4.08 -3.18 -15.50
C THR A 24 5.00 -2.60 -14.42
N ASN A 25 4.79 -1.34 -14.04
CA ASN A 25 5.56 -0.69 -12.98
C ASN A 25 5.32 -1.35 -11.61
N LYS A 26 4.10 -1.79 -11.34
CA LYS A 26 3.71 -2.51 -10.13
C LYS A 26 4.39 -3.87 -10.05
N ALA A 27 4.44 -4.63 -11.15
CA ALA A 27 5.17 -5.89 -11.21
C ALA A 27 6.66 -5.67 -10.93
N ALA A 28 7.28 -4.67 -11.56
CA ALA A 28 8.69 -4.33 -11.31
C ALA A 28 8.96 -3.93 -9.85
N TYR A 29 8.03 -3.22 -9.21
CA TYR A 29 8.12 -2.87 -7.79
C TYR A 29 8.01 -4.11 -6.89
N VAL A 30 7.06 -5.01 -7.15
CA VAL A 30 6.90 -6.27 -6.40
C VAL A 30 8.15 -7.16 -6.56
N ASP A 31 8.73 -7.22 -7.76
CA ASP A 31 9.98 -7.96 -7.99
C ASP A 31 11.14 -7.39 -7.16
N LEU A 32 11.22 -6.06 -7.01
CA LEU A 32 12.21 -5.44 -6.13
C LEU A 32 11.93 -5.77 -4.66
N GLN A 33 10.67 -5.85 -4.23
CA GLN A 33 10.30 -6.22 -2.87
C GLN A 33 10.76 -7.65 -2.57
N ASN A 34 10.49 -8.59 -3.50
CA ASN A 34 10.92 -9.98 -3.38
C ASN A 34 12.44 -10.09 -3.29
N LYS A 35 13.19 -9.38 -4.15
CA LYS A 35 14.66 -9.36 -4.10
C LYS A 35 15.20 -8.81 -2.78
N LEU A 36 14.59 -7.78 -2.21
CA LEU A 36 15.00 -7.26 -0.91
C LEU A 36 14.79 -8.31 0.18
N VAL A 37 13.62 -8.97 0.19
CA VAL A 37 13.33 -10.05 1.15
C VAL A 37 14.36 -11.18 1.05
N GLU A 38 14.67 -11.63 -0.16
CA GLU A 38 15.68 -12.67 -0.39
C GLU A 38 17.06 -12.29 0.15
N VAL A 39 17.52 -11.06 -0.13
CA VAL A 39 18.82 -10.56 0.34
C VAL A 39 18.84 -10.45 1.86
N THR A 40 17.81 -9.87 2.48
CA THR A 40 17.73 -9.73 3.93
C THR A 40 17.68 -11.09 4.63
N GLN A 41 16.93 -12.06 4.09
CA GLN A 41 16.85 -13.42 4.66
C GLN A 41 18.19 -14.16 4.56
N GLU A 42 18.87 -14.08 3.42
CA GLU A 42 20.17 -14.72 3.26
C GLU A 42 21.24 -14.06 4.14
N ASN A 43 21.21 -12.73 4.29
CA ASN A 43 22.09 -12.02 5.22
C ASN A 43 21.87 -12.49 6.67
N GLN A 44 20.61 -12.62 7.10
CA GLN A 44 20.27 -13.16 8.42
C GLN A 44 20.76 -14.59 8.60
N ARG A 45 20.58 -15.46 7.60
CA ARG A 45 21.06 -16.85 7.63
C ARG A 45 22.58 -16.92 7.76
N LEU A 46 23.32 -16.09 7.02
CA LEU A 46 24.78 -16.01 7.13
C LEU A 46 25.23 -15.55 8.51
N LEU A 47 24.57 -14.54 9.09
CA LEU A 47 24.88 -14.06 10.44
C LEU A 47 24.59 -15.12 11.52
N GLN A 48 23.48 -15.84 11.39
CA GLN A 48 23.15 -16.95 12.29
C GLN A 48 24.21 -18.06 12.21
N LYS A 49 24.60 -18.46 11.00
CA LYS A 49 25.62 -19.49 10.80
C LYS A 49 27.00 -19.05 11.31
N ALA A 50 27.36 -17.78 11.13
CA ALA A 50 28.59 -17.22 11.70
C ALA A 50 28.58 -17.31 13.24
N ALA A 51 27.47 -16.95 13.87
CA ALA A 51 27.33 -17.04 15.33
C ALA A 51 27.35 -18.50 15.83
N GLU A 52 26.82 -19.44 15.07
CA GLU A 52 26.93 -20.87 15.37
C GLU A 52 28.37 -21.37 15.35
N PHE A 53 29.14 -20.99 14.33
CA PHE A 53 30.56 -21.36 14.20
C PHE A 53 31.42 -20.78 15.33
N GLU A 54 31.16 -19.54 15.75
CA GLU A 54 31.84 -18.97 16.92
C GLU A 54 31.50 -19.72 18.20
N ARG A 55 30.22 -20.02 18.44
CA ARG A 55 29.82 -20.81 19.61
C ARG A 55 30.46 -22.20 19.60
N GLN A 56 30.63 -22.81 18.43
CA GLN A 56 31.34 -24.08 18.30
C GLN A 56 32.83 -23.91 18.61
N ALA A 57 33.49 -22.87 18.08
CA ALA A 57 34.88 -22.57 18.37
C ALA A 57 35.10 -22.32 19.88
N ASP A 58 34.22 -21.57 20.53
CA ASP A 58 34.32 -21.28 21.97
C ASP A 58 34.11 -22.52 22.84
N ARG A 59 33.24 -23.44 22.42
CA ARG A 59 33.08 -24.75 23.07
C ARG A 59 34.33 -25.61 22.90
N THR A 60 34.93 -25.62 21.70
CA THR A 60 36.18 -26.32 21.43
C THR A 60 37.32 -25.78 22.28
N ASP A 61 37.48 -24.45 22.34
CA ASP A 61 38.46 -23.79 23.20
C ASP A 61 38.27 -24.15 24.68
N ALA A 62 37.02 -24.10 25.17
CA ALA A 62 36.71 -24.45 26.56
C ALA A 62 36.99 -25.93 26.86
N SER A 63 36.70 -26.83 25.90
CA SER A 63 36.95 -28.27 26.01
C SER A 63 38.44 -28.56 26.09
N TRP A 64 39.22 -28.03 25.14
CA TRP A 64 40.66 -28.22 25.13
C TRP A 64 41.33 -27.59 26.36
N ARG A 65 40.97 -26.36 26.76
CA ARG A 65 41.55 -25.73 27.98
C ARG A 65 41.26 -26.52 29.25
N ARG A 66 40.11 -27.20 29.35
CA ARG A 66 39.82 -28.11 30.46
C ARG A 66 40.74 -29.32 30.42
N LEU A 67 40.90 -29.93 29.25
CA LEU A 67 41.83 -31.05 29.06
C LEU A 67 43.25 -30.60 29.44
N ALA A 68 43.71 -29.42 28.97
CA ALA A 68 44.98 -28.74 29.29
C ALA A 68 45.31 -28.71 30.80
N GLY A 69 44.30 -28.57 31.66
CA GLY A 69 44.46 -28.50 33.11
C GLY A 69 44.54 -29.84 33.83
N THR A 70 44.31 -30.98 33.16
CA THR A 70 44.22 -32.32 33.80
C THR A 70 45.53 -33.13 33.79
N GLY A 71 46.59 -32.64 33.14
CA GLY A 71 47.96 -33.17 33.30
C GLY A 71 48.35 -34.39 32.46
N GLU A 72 47.42 -35.13 31.86
CA GLU A 72 47.69 -36.26 30.95
C GLU A 72 47.24 -35.93 29.52
N ILE A 73 48.07 -35.27 28.71
CA ILE A 73 47.60 -34.67 27.46
C ILE A 73 48.53 -34.93 26.30
N ASP A 74 47.94 -35.45 25.24
CA ASP A 74 48.52 -35.53 23.92
C ASP A 74 48.52 -34.14 23.25
N GLN A 75 49.69 -33.50 23.24
CA GLN A 75 49.89 -32.17 22.69
C GLN A 75 49.56 -32.06 21.19
N ALA A 76 49.59 -33.18 20.45
CA ALA A 76 49.16 -33.18 19.04
C ALA A 76 47.65 -32.94 18.93
N LYS A 77 46.84 -33.62 19.75
CA LYS A 77 45.37 -33.46 19.77
C LYS A 77 44.94 -32.08 20.24
N VAL A 78 45.68 -31.50 21.17
CA VAL A 78 45.53 -30.10 21.59
C VAL A 78 45.66 -29.15 20.41
N ASN A 79 46.76 -29.28 19.65
CA ASN A 79 47.04 -28.40 18.53
C ASN A 79 45.99 -28.56 17.42
N GLU A 80 45.55 -29.80 17.15
CA GLU A 80 44.46 -30.07 16.20
C GLU A 80 43.14 -29.37 16.59
N GLU A 81 42.75 -29.41 17.87
CA GLU A 81 41.53 -28.74 18.33
C GLU A 81 41.66 -27.22 18.32
N ILE A 82 42.85 -26.67 18.59
CA ILE A 82 43.13 -25.22 18.41
C ILE A 82 42.98 -24.83 16.95
N GLU A 83 43.62 -25.56 16.03
CA GLU A 83 43.53 -25.29 14.59
C GLU A 83 42.08 -25.40 14.08
N ARG A 84 41.31 -26.36 14.61
CA ARG A 84 39.88 -26.51 14.31
C ARG A 84 39.07 -25.31 14.78
N ALA A 85 39.29 -24.82 16.00
CA ALA A 85 38.62 -23.63 16.52
C ALA A 85 38.99 -22.36 15.73
N GLU A 86 40.26 -22.20 15.36
CA GLU A 86 40.71 -21.10 14.51
C GLU A 86 40.07 -21.14 13.11
N LYS A 87 39.95 -22.33 12.51
CA LYS A 87 39.26 -22.50 11.22
C LYS A 87 37.79 -22.08 11.30
N LEU A 88 37.08 -22.51 12.34
CA LEU A 88 35.68 -22.10 12.58
C LEU A 88 35.53 -20.59 12.72
N ARG A 89 36.46 -19.92 13.43
CA ARG A 89 36.48 -18.45 13.55
C ARG A 89 36.74 -17.75 12.22
N LYS A 90 37.70 -18.25 11.42
CA LYS A 90 37.97 -17.73 10.08
C LYS A 90 36.74 -17.88 9.16
N GLU A 91 36.05 -19.01 9.21
CA GLU A 91 34.82 -19.23 8.46
C GLU A 91 33.69 -18.29 8.92
N ALA A 92 33.51 -18.08 10.23
CA ALA A 92 32.55 -17.12 10.75
C ALA A 92 32.87 -15.68 10.31
N GLN A 93 34.14 -15.27 10.35
CA GLN A 93 34.59 -13.96 9.89
C GLN A 93 34.35 -13.77 8.38
N ALA A 94 34.62 -14.80 7.56
CA ALA A 94 34.35 -14.76 6.13
C ALA A 94 32.86 -14.60 5.82
N MET A 95 31.98 -15.25 6.59
CA MET A 95 30.53 -15.08 6.46
C MET A 95 30.10 -13.65 6.82
N ARG A 96 30.65 -13.05 7.88
CA ARG A 96 30.36 -11.64 8.22
C ARG A 96 30.87 -10.66 7.17
N ALA A 97 32.09 -10.86 6.67
CA ALA A 97 32.64 -10.06 5.58
C ALA A 97 31.78 -10.15 4.31
N THR A 98 31.18 -11.32 4.04
CA THR A 98 30.23 -11.49 2.93
C THR A 98 28.96 -10.67 3.15
N VAL A 99 28.42 -10.64 4.37
CA VAL A 99 27.24 -9.81 4.71
C VAL A 99 27.57 -8.32 4.59
N GLU A 100 28.73 -7.89 5.07
CA GLU A 100 29.20 -6.51 4.96
C GLU A 100 29.37 -6.08 3.50
N ALA A 101 29.99 -6.91 2.66
CA ALA A 101 30.09 -6.67 1.22
C ALA A 101 28.71 -6.59 0.53
N ARG A 102 27.71 -7.30 1.05
CA ARG A 102 26.32 -7.28 0.56
C ARG A 102 25.48 -6.13 1.09
N ALA A 103 25.92 -5.41 2.13
CA ALA A 103 25.18 -4.27 2.67
C ALA A 103 24.97 -3.17 1.61
N GLY A 104 25.95 -2.96 0.71
CA GLY A 104 25.81 -2.04 -0.42
C GLY A 104 24.73 -2.45 -1.43
N LEU A 105 24.52 -3.76 -1.63
CA LEU A 105 23.45 -4.27 -2.49
C LEU A 105 22.07 -4.05 -1.85
N GLU A 106 21.96 -4.34 -0.55
CA GLU A 106 20.72 -4.10 0.22
C GLU A 106 20.34 -2.62 0.21
N ASN A 107 21.29 -1.72 0.45
CA ASN A 107 21.08 -0.27 0.37
C ASN A 107 20.68 0.19 -1.03
N ASN A 108 21.27 -0.38 -2.10
CA ASN A 108 20.86 -0.08 -3.47
C ASN A 108 19.41 -0.52 -3.76
N LEU A 109 19.03 -1.71 -3.30
CA LEU A 109 17.66 -2.22 -3.45
C LEU A 109 16.65 -1.35 -2.71
N ILE A 110 16.94 -0.92 -1.48
CA ILE A 110 16.10 0.00 -0.70
C ILE A 110 15.87 1.31 -1.47
N MET A 111 16.91 1.88 -2.09
CA MET A 111 16.78 3.09 -2.89
C MET A 111 15.91 2.89 -4.12
N ARG A 112 16.10 1.80 -4.85
CA ARG A 112 15.31 1.47 -6.04
C ARG A 112 13.84 1.22 -5.69
N LEU A 113 13.57 0.58 -4.56
CA LEU A 113 12.23 0.38 -4.03
C LEU A 113 11.55 1.72 -3.72
N ALA A 114 12.24 2.61 -3.02
CA ALA A 114 11.71 3.93 -2.70
C ALA A 114 11.38 4.76 -3.96
N GLU A 115 12.22 4.68 -4.99
CA GLU A 115 11.96 5.34 -6.28
C GLU A 115 10.77 4.73 -7.01
N ALA A 116 10.71 3.39 -7.10
CA ALA A 116 9.60 2.68 -7.73
C ALA A 116 8.26 2.94 -7.01
N ARG A 117 8.26 2.91 -5.68
CA ARG A 117 7.08 3.22 -4.87
C ARG A 117 6.58 4.64 -5.11
N ARG A 118 7.49 5.63 -5.13
CA ARG A 118 7.14 7.02 -5.44
C ARG A 118 6.46 7.12 -6.80
N ASN A 119 7.03 6.48 -7.83
CA ASN A 119 6.48 6.51 -9.18
C ASN A 119 5.06 5.90 -9.22
N LEU A 120 4.82 4.85 -8.45
CA LEU A 120 3.49 4.23 -8.31
C LEU A 120 2.50 5.02 -7.47
N SER A 121 2.94 5.94 -6.61
CA SER A 121 2.08 6.55 -5.58
C SER A 121 1.00 7.48 -6.13
N ASN A 122 1.27 8.17 -7.26
CA ASN A 122 0.40 9.23 -7.77
C ASN A 122 -0.58 8.75 -8.86
N GLU A 123 -0.30 7.61 -9.48
CA GLU A 123 -1.04 7.10 -10.63
C GLU A 123 -2.43 6.54 -10.25
N PRO A 124 -2.60 5.78 -9.15
CA PRO A 124 -3.88 5.15 -8.80
C PRO A 124 -5.02 6.13 -8.61
N LEU A 125 -4.79 7.27 -7.98
CA LEU A 125 -5.84 8.27 -7.76
C LEU A 125 -6.41 8.75 -9.10
N THR A 126 -5.54 9.04 -10.06
CA THR A 126 -5.94 9.51 -11.39
C THR A 126 -6.67 8.41 -12.17
N LEU A 127 -6.11 7.21 -12.21
CA LEU A 127 -6.71 6.05 -12.89
C LEU A 127 -8.09 5.70 -12.34
N ASN A 128 -8.20 5.63 -11.01
CA ASN A 128 -9.44 5.30 -10.34
C ASN A 128 -10.50 6.40 -10.54
N ASN A 129 -10.12 7.68 -10.49
CA ASN A 129 -11.05 8.78 -10.72
C ASN A 129 -11.61 8.78 -12.15
N GLU A 130 -10.75 8.57 -13.17
CA GLU A 130 -11.21 8.44 -14.56
C GLU A 130 -12.14 7.24 -14.73
N TYR A 131 -11.80 6.10 -14.12
CA TYR A 131 -12.65 4.91 -14.11
C TYR A 131 -14.01 5.18 -13.44
N TRP A 132 -14.04 5.77 -12.25
CA TRP A 132 -15.27 6.08 -11.52
C TRP A 132 -16.17 7.05 -12.29
N LYS A 133 -15.60 8.09 -12.91
CA LYS A 133 -16.35 9.01 -13.76
C LYS A 133 -16.98 8.31 -14.96
N SER A 134 -16.24 7.40 -15.60
CA SER A 134 -16.76 6.61 -16.71
C SER A 134 -17.90 5.68 -16.26
N GLN A 135 -17.73 4.97 -15.15
CA GLN A 135 -18.78 4.10 -14.61
C GLN A 135 -20.02 4.89 -14.20
N LEU A 136 -19.85 6.03 -13.52
CA LEU A 136 -20.95 6.90 -13.16
C LEU A 136 -21.70 7.39 -14.41
N ALA A 137 -20.99 7.84 -15.45
CA ALA A 137 -21.60 8.28 -16.69
C ALA A 137 -22.38 7.14 -17.38
N LYS A 138 -21.83 5.93 -17.43
CA LYS A 138 -22.51 4.74 -17.96
C LYS A 138 -23.78 4.42 -17.16
N MET A 139 -23.72 4.46 -15.83
CA MET A 139 -24.88 4.22 -14.97
C MET A 139 -25.97 5.28 -15.17
N LEU A 140 -25.59 6.55 -15.25
CA LEU A 140 -26.52 7.66 -15.49
C LEU A 140 -27.13 7.65 -16.90
N ALA A 141 -26.43 7.07 -17.89
CA ALA A 141 -26.92 6.91 -19.25
C ALA A 141 -27.78 5.64 -19.44
N ARG A 142 -28.02 4.86 -18.38
CA ARG A 142 -28.88 3.67 -18.44
C ARG A 142 -30.27 4.06 -18.90
N GLU A 143 -30.79 3.33 -19.88
CA GLU A 143 -32.14 3.54 -20.41
C GLU A 143 -33.19 3.45 -19.30
N GLY A 144 -34.13 4.40 -19.28
CA GLY A 144 -35.21 4.49 -18.30
C GLY A 144 -34.86 5.16 -16.98
N LEU A 145 -33.57 5.21 -16.60
CA LEU A 145 -33.16 5.79 -15.31
C LEU A 145 -33.52 7.27 -15.20
N ARG A 146 -33.33 8.03 -16.29
CA ARG A 146 -33.66 9.46 -16.31
C ARG A 146 -35.14 9.69 -16.10
N GLU A 147 -35.98 8.90 -16.77
CA GLU A 147 -37.43 8.98 -16.70
C GLU A 147 -37.92 8.63 -15.29
N GLU A 148 -37.36 7.57 -14.67
CA GLU A 148 -37.65 7.19 -13.29
C GLU A 148 -37.26 8.27 -12.29
N LEU A 149 -36.02 8.78 -12.36
CA LEU A 149 -35.56 9.87 -11.49
C LEU A 149 -36.41 11.14 -11.65
N MET A 150 -36.85 11.44 -12.88
CA MET A 150 -37.74 12.56 -13.15
C MET A 150 -39.12 12.35 -12.52
N GLN A 151 -39.70 11.15 -12.59
CA GLN A 151 -40.98 10.85 -11.96
C GLN A 151 -40.89 10.99 -10.44
N ILE A 152 -39.83 10.47 -9.81
CA ILE A 152 -39.58 10.61 -8.38
C ILE A 152 -39.44 12.10 -8.00
N PHE A 153 -38.71 12.88 -8.78
CA PHE A 153 -38.55 14.31 -8.56
C PHE A 153 -39.89 15.06 -8.65
N VAL A 154 -40.72 14.76 -9.66
CA VAL A 154 -42.05 15.37 -9.83
C VAL A 154 -42.97 15.04 -8.65
N LEU A 155 -42.96 13.81 -8.16
CA LEU A 155 -43.74 13.39 -6.98
C LEU A 155 -43.23 14.10 -5.70
N SER A 156 -41.92 14.13 -5.49
CA SER A 156 -41.28 14.81 -4.35
C SER A 156 -41.63 16.30 -4.34
N ARG A 157 -41.60 16.94 -5.51
CA ARG A 157 -42.03 18.33 -5.69
C ARG A 157 -43.49 18.54 -5.31
N ALA A 158 -44.38 17.67 -5.77
CA ALA A 158 -45.82 17.79 -5.48
C ALA A 158 -46.11 17.66 -3.98
N ILE A 159 -45.47 16.69 -3.30
CA ILE A 159 -45.57 16.48 -1.86
C ILE A 159 -45.05 17.70 -1.09
N CYS A 160 -43.82 18.13 -1.39
CA CYS A 160 -43.19 19.27 -0.73
C CYS A 160 -44.02 20.55 -0.88
N LEU A 161 -44.51 20.85 -2.08
CA LEU A 161 -45.34 22.05 -2.32
C LEU A 161 -46.71 21.97 -1.63
N ARG A 162 -47.31 20.78 -1.55
CA ARG A 162 -48.56 20.58 -0.77
C ARG A 162 -48.30 20.88 0.70
N ASP A 163 -47.23 20.33 1.26
CA ASP A 163 -46.93 20.48 2.69
C ASP A 163 -46.51 21.92 3.03
N LEU A 164 -45.82 22.61 2.12
CA LEU A 164 -45.51 24.05 2.24
C LEU A 164 -46.75 24.95 2.19
N LYS A 165 -47.78 24.60 1.41
CA LYS A 165 -49.06 25.33 1.42
C LYS A 165 -49.77 25.19 2.76
N ILE A 166 -49.59 24.06 3.44
CA ILE A 166 -50.16 23.79 4.77
C ILE A 166 -49.30 24.46 5.86
N ASN A 167 -47.98 24.52 5.69
CA ASN A 167 -47.02 25.09 6.64
C ASN A 167 -46.12 26.16 5.99
N GLU A 168 -46.66 27.38 5.83
CA GLU A 168 -45.92 28.53 5.27
C GLU A 168 -44.76 29.05 6.16
N GLY A 169 -44.61 28.50 7.38
CA GLY A 169 -43.58 28.89 8.34
C GLY A 169 -42.16 28.95 7.76
N LEU A 170 -41.86 28.03 6.84
CA LEU A 170 -40.55 27.91 6.18
C LEU A 170 -40.24 29.05 5.19
N LEU A 171 -41.24 29.82 4.76
CA LEU A 171 -41.09 30.93 3.81
C LEU A 171 -41.19 32.31 4.48
N ARG A 172 -41.41 32.37 5.80
CA ARG A 172 -41.67 33.62 6.55
C ARG A 172 -40.55 34.64 6.48
N HIS A 173 -39.30 34.18 6.34
CA HIS A 173 -38.11 35.03 6.30
C HIS A 173 -37.72 35.46 4.87
N CYS A 174 -38.47 35.05 3.85
CA CYS A 174 -38.20 35.45 2.46
C CYS A 174 -38.90 36.79 2.16
N ASN A 175 -38.09 37.80 1.82
CA ASN A 175 -38.50 39.19 1.68
C ASN A 175 -39.00 39.54 0.26
N GLY A 176 -39.10 38.56 -0.64
CA GLY A 176 -39.63 38.77 -1.99
C GLY A 176 -40.00 37.48 -2.73
N SER A 177 -40.74 37.64 -3.84
CA SER A 177 -41.22 36.52 -4.68
C SER A 177 -40.06 35.65 -5.21
N ARG A 178 -38.97 36.27 -5.65
CA ARG A 178 -37.77 35.57 -6.15
C ARG A 178 -37.09 34.72 -5.09
N GLU A 179 -36.93 35.24 -3.88
CA GLU A 179 -36.34 34.51 -2.75
C GLU A 179 -37.23 33.34 -2.33
N ARG A 180 -38.55 33.53 -2.30
CA ARG A 180 -39.50 32.46 -2.01
C ARG A 180 -39.42 31.34 -3.03
N GLU A 181 -39.31 31.66 -4.31
CA GLU A 181 -39.19 30.65 -5.37
C GLU A 181 -37.87 29.88 -5.30
N ALA A 182 -36.75 30.59 -5.05
CA ALA A 182 -35.46 29.95 -4.81
C ALA A 182 -35.52 29.00 -3.60
N LYS A 183 -36.14 29.44 -2.49
CA LYS A 183 -36.28 28.62 -1.28
C LYS A 183 -37.17 27.40 -1.51
N LYS A 184 -38.27 27.54 -2.25
CA LYS A 184 -39.11 26.39 -2.65
C LYS A 184 -38.30 25.38 -3.45
N ASN A 185 -37.52 25.83 -4.43
CA ASN A 185 -36.69 24.94 -5.24
C ASN A 185 -35.64 24.21 -4.39
N GLU A 186 -34.98 24.91 -3.46
CA GLU A 186 -34.06 24.29 -2.50
C GLU A 186 -34.75 23.19 -1.68
N LEU A 187 -35.94 23.49 -1.11
CA LEU A 187 -36.70 22.53 -0.32
C LEU A 187 -37.15 21.31 -1.13
N VAL A 188 -37.54 21.50 -2.39
CA VAL A 188 -37.91 20.41 -3.31
C VAL A 188 -36.70 19.50 -3.59
N TRP A 189 -35.54 20.08 -3.87
CA TRP A 189 -34.30 19.30 -4.06
C TRP A 189 -33.89 18.56 -2.80
N MET A 190 -34.06 19.18 -1.63
CA MET A 190 -33.79 18.55 -0.35
C MET A 190 -34.74 17.37 -0.09
N GLU A 191 -36.04 17.51 -0.40
CA GLU A 191 -37.02 16.43 -0.22
C GLU A 191 -36.72 15.26 -1.16
N PHE A 192 -36.45 15.54 -2.44
CA PHE A 192 -35.98 14.53 -3.39
C PHE A 192 -34.71 13.82 -2.92
N GLY A 193 -33.72 14.59 -2.43
CA GLY A 193 -32.47 14.06 -1.90
C GLY A 193 -32.68 13.13 -0.70
N LYS A 194 -33.59 13.48 0.22
CA LYS A 194 -33.95 12.62 1.37
C LYS A 194 -34.58 11.31 0.95
N GLU A 195 -35.47 11.32 -0.06
CA GLU A 195 -36.06 10.08 -0.56
C GLU A 195 -35.00 9.16 -1.18
N LEU A 196 -34.02 9.73 -1.90
CA LEU A 196 -32.88 8.95 -2.38
C LEU A 196 -31.97 8.46 -1.25
N GLU A 197 -31.71 9.28 -0.23
CA GLU A 197 -30.90 8.90 0.93
C GLU A 197 -31.53 7.71 1.68
N LYS A 198 -32.86 7.70 1.85
CA LYS A 198 -33.60 6.56 2.42
C LYS A 198 -33.44 5.27 1.61
N LEU A 199 -33.24 5.34 0.29
CA LEU A 199 -33.01 4.15 -0.53
C LEU A 199 -31.68 3.47 -0.20
N PHE A 200 -30.67 4.25 0.22
CA PHE A 200 -29.37 3.72 0.59
C PHE A 200 -29.34 3.21 2.03
N ASP A 201 -30.17 3.76 2.92
CA ASP A 201 -30.36 3.32 4.32
C ASP A 201 -29.04 3.14 5.11
N GLY A 202 -28.05 3.98 4.81
CA GLY A 202 -26.73 3.93 5.45
C GLY A 202 -25.75 2.92 4.85
N ALA A 203 -26.18 2.07 3.90
CA ALA A 203 -25.32 1.10 3.22
C ALA A 203 -24.18 1.77 2.42
N GLU A 204 -24.36 3.02 2.02
CA GLU A 204 -23.34 3.81 1.33
C GLU A 204 -22.08 4.06 2.19
N LYS A 205 -22.20 4.03 3.52
CA LYS A 205 -21.09 4.31 4.44
C LYS A 205 -20.04 3.21 4.47
N ASP A 206 -20.48 1.97 4.28
CA ASP A 206 -19.61 0.79 4.29
C ASP A 206 -19.17 0.38 2.88
N THR A 207 -19.73 1.02 1.84
CA THR A 207 -19.46 0.68 0.45
C THR A 207 -18.29 1.50 -0.10
N VAL A 208 -17.16 0.85 -0.34
CA VAL A 208 -16.00 1.48 -0.97
C VAL A 208 -16.12 1.34 -2.50
N PRO A 209 -15.90 2.42 -3.27
CA PRO A 209 -15.90 2.32 -4.73
C PRO A 209 -14.81 1.36 -5.21
N PRO A 210 -15.08 0.56 -6.24
CA PRO A 210 -14.12 -0.42 -6.72
C PRO A 210 -12.88 0.27 -7.32
N ALA A 211 -11.69 -0.15 -6.90
CA ALA A 211 -10.42 0.44 -7.33
C ALA A 211 -9.80 -0.38 -8.47
N LEU A 212 -9.61 0.27 -9.63
CA LEU A 212 -8.96 -0.31 -10.80
C LEU A 212 -7.45 -0.49 -10.57
N ALA A 213 -6.82 0.45 -9.88
CA ALA A 213 -5.40 0.44 -9.57
C ALA A 213 -5.17 0.65 -8.06
N THR A 214 -4.25 -0.13 -7.48
CA THR A 214 -3.83 -0.01 -6.07
C THR A 214 -2.32 -0.22 -5.96
N VAL A 215 -1.68 0.54 -5.07
CA VAL A 215 -0.25 0.33 -4.76
C VAL A 215 -0.13 -0.83 -3.78
N PRO A 216 0.77 -1.80 -4.01
CA PRO A 216 1.06 -2.82 -3.02
C PRO A 216 1.51 -2.22 -1.68
N SER A 217 1.19 -2.91 -0.59
CA SER A 217 1.66 -2.52 0.74
C SER A 217 3.19 -2.50 0.78
N ALA A 218 3.76 -1.53 1.51
CA ALA A 218 5.19 -1.53 1.77
C ALA A 218 5.55 -2.71 2.67
N LEU A 219 6.76 -3.26 2.51
CA LEU A 219 7.29 -4.25 3.45
C LEU A 219 7.57 -3.58 4.81
N SER A 220 7.62 -4.36 5.90
CA SER A 220 7.90 -3.83 7.25
C SER A 220 9.24 -3.11 7.36
N ASN A 221 10.22 -3.49 6.53
CA ASN A 221 11.58 -2.94 6.53
C ASN A 221 11.79 -1.93 5.39
N GLU A 222 10.72 -1.61 4.64
CA GLU A 222 10.77 -0.67 3.54
C GLU A 222 10.41 0.74 4.04
N VAL A 223 11.22 1.74 3.67
CA VAL A 223 10.84 3.14 3.87
C VAL A 223 9.74 3.49 2.88
N ALA A 224 8.51 3.67 3.37
CA ALA A 224 7.37 4.06 2.55
C ALA A 224 7.53 5.49 2.01
N VAL A 225 8.19 5.63 0.85
CA VAL A 225 8.42 6.91 0.19
C VAL A 225 7.26 7.23 -0.74
N ASN A 226 6.37 8.09 -0.27
CA ASN A 226 5.19 8.54 -1.01
C ASN A 226 5.35 9.99 -1.54
N SER A 227 6.49 10.65 -1.31
CA SER A 227 6.74 12.04 -1.74
C SER A 227 8.17 12.30 -2.22
N PRO A 228 8.42 13.33 -3.06
CA PRO A 228 9.76 13.74 -3.46
C PRO A 228 10.63 14.16 -2.28
N ALA A 229 10.05 14.83 -1.27
CA ALA A 229 10.78 15.29 -0.09
C ALA A 229 11.27 14.11 0.77
N THR A 230 10.44 13.08 0.94
CA THR A 230 10.83 11.84 1.64
C THR A 230 11.91 11.08 0.87
N LEU A 231 11.85 11.07 -0.46
CA LEU A 231 12.88 10.44 -1.29
C LEU A 231 14.23 11.18 -1.15
N HIS A 232 14.21 12.51 -1.19
CA HIS A 232 15.42 13.32 -1.02
C HIS A 232 16.04 13.10 0.36
N LYS A 233 15.24 13.07 1.43
CA LYS A 233 15.71 12.74 2.79
C LYS A 233 16.40 11.38 2.84
N LEU A 234 15.80 10.36 2.22
CA LEU A 234 16.39 9.02 2.16
C LEU A 234 17.73 9.03 1.41
N LYS A 235 17.81 9.70 0.25
CA LYS A 235 19.06 9.86 -0.50
C LYS A 235 20.16 10.52 0.33
N THR A 236 19.83 11.58 1.07
CA THR A 236 20.80 12.29 1.90
C THR A 236 21.28 11.50 3.12
N LEU A 237 20.45 10.59 3.65
CA LEU A 237 20.83 9.70 4.75
C LEU A 237 21.74 8.57 4.25
N ASN A 238 21.39 7.98 3.11
CA ASN A 238 22.16 6.89 2.51
C ASN A 238 23.53 7.37 1.99
N ALA A 239 23.64 8.60 1.51
CA ALA A 239 24.92 9.18 1.07
C ALA A 239 25.91 9.50 2.21
N LYS A 240 25.47 9.41 3.48
CA LYS A 240 26.30 9.65 4.67
C LYS A 240 26.70 8.37 5.39
N SER A 241 26.22 7.22 4.91
CA SER A 241 26.46 5.87 5.46
C SER A 241 27.49 5.15 4.60
#